data_AF-A0A835IUW6-F1
#
_entry.id   AF-A0A835IUW6-F1
#
_cell.length_a   1.000
_cell.length_b   1.000
_cell.length_c   1.000
_cell.angle_alpha   90.00
_cell.angle_beta   90.00
_cell.angle_gamma   90.00
#
_symmetry.space_group_name_H-M   'P 1'
#
loop_
_entity.id
_entity.type
_entity.pdbx_description
1 polymer ?
#
loop_
_entity_poly.entity_id
_entity_poly.type
_entity_poly.pdbx_seq_one_letter_code
_entity_poly.pdbx_strand_id
1 'polypeptide(L)'
;MASLDFTVSIASNIFIPTYDGNMAKLVVGHRRYHGLRKTIVPDRRKLVELIDLYHNKTLSWDEFEVVVRLAHHKSLGMPSPRKVILDKPKEEEYFYANPHECLSEAKL
;
A
#
# COMPACT_ATOMS: atom_id res chain seq x y z
N MET A 1 21.38 6.56 5.44
CA MET A 1 20.31 7.03 4.53
C MET A 1 19.01 6.28 4.78
N ALA A 2 18.91 4.97 4.49
CA ALA A 2 17.65 4.21 4.61
C ALA A 2 16.94 4.24 5.98
N SER A 3 17.67 4.37 7.10
CA SER A 3 17.08 4.48 8.43
C SER A 3 16.26 5.76 8.64
N LEU A 4 16.71 6.88 8.05
CA LEU A 4 16.00 8.14 8.10
C LEU A 4 14.72 8.05 7.27
N ASP A 5 14.82 7.51 6.04
CA ASP A 5 13.67 7.31 5.15
C ASP A 5 12.62 6.41 5.79
N PHE A 6 13.05 5.36 6.50
CA PHE A 6 12.18 4.49 7.29
C PHE A 6 11.44 5.28 8.37
N THR A 7 12.18 6.02 9.20
CA THR A 7 11.64 6.77 10.34
C THR A 7 10.60 7.79 9.89
N VAL A 8 10.91 8.55 8.84
CA VAL A 8 9.98 9.54 8.25
C VAL A 8 8.74 8.83 7.69
N SER A 9 8.91 7.69 7.01
CA SER A 9 7.79 6.95 6.40
C SER A 9 6.84 6.31 7.42
N ILE A 10 7.36 5.82 8.55
CA ILE A 10 6.50 5.27 9.62
C ILE A 10 5.81 6.38 10.40
N ALA A 11 6.44 7.56 10.54
CA ALA A 11 5.89 8.71 11.27
C ALA A 11 4.81 9.47 10.49
N SER A 12 4.77 9.36 9.15
CA SER A 12 3.83 10.10 8.30
C SER A 12 2.35 9.69 8.50
N ASN A 13 1.42 10.61 8.21
CA ASN A 13 -0.01 10.31 8.23
C ASN A 13 -0.41 9.33 7.12
N ILE A 14 0.12 9.52 5.91
CA ILE A 14 -0.14 8.68 4.73
C ILE A 14 1.19 8.23 4.16
N PHE A 15 1.28 6.95 3.80
CA PHE A 15 2.42 6.38 3.09
C PHE A 15 1.97 5.84 1.73
N ILE A 16 2.71 6.19 0.67
CA ILE A 16 2.44 5.76 -0.72
C ILE A 16 3.74 5.18 -1.28
N PRO A 17 3.92 3.85 -1.31
CA PRO A 17 5.10 3.26 -1.90
C PRO A 17 5.04 3.33 -3.44
N THR A 18 6.19 3.57 -4.06
CA THR A 18 6.35 3.51 -5.53
C THR A 18 6.48 2.08 -6.05
N TYR A 19 7.00 1.17 -5.22
CA TYR A 19 7.20 -0.24 -5.54
C TYR A 19 7.06 -1.10 -4.27
N ASP A 20 6.65 -2.35 -4.42
CA ASP A 20 6.42 -3.32 -3.34
C ASP A 20 7.70 -4.03 -2.86
N GLY A 21 8.84 -3.32 -2.90
CA GLY A 21 10.13 -3.83 -2.45
C GLY A 21 10.23 -4.03 -0.94
N ASN A 22 11.36 -4.58 -0.47
CA ASN A 22 11.55 -4.93 0.95
C ASN A 22 11.37 -3.75 1.91
N MET A 23 11.80 -2.55 1.51
CA MET A 23 11.63 -1.33 2.31
C MET A 23 10.14 -0.96 2.44
N ALA A 24 9.39 -1.00 1.35
CA ALA A 24 7.95 -0.74 1.37
C ALA A 24 7.23 -1.77 2.26
N LYS A 25 7.54 -3.06 2.08
CA LYS A 25 7.02 -4.14 2.91
C LYS A 25 7.30 -3.90 4.41
N LEU A 26 8.52 -3.51 4.77
CA LEU A 26 8.89 -3.20 6.15
C LEU A 26 8.10 -2.02 6.73
N VAL A 27 8.01 -0.91 5.99
CA VAL A 27 7.24 0.28 6.41
C VAL A 27 5.76 -0.06 6.56
N VAL A 28 5.16 -0.75 5.58
CA VAL A 28 3.75 -1.13 5.60
C VAL A 28 3.45 -2.07 6.77
N GLY A 29 4.30 -3.07 7.01
CA GLY A 29 4.13 -3.97 8.14
C GLY A 29 4.23 -3.27 9.50
N HIS A 30 5.20 -2.36 9.67
CA HIS A 30 5.28 -1.53 10.87
C HIS A 30 4.04 -0.65 11.06
N ARG A 31 3.58 0.00 9.98
CA ARG A 31 2.37 0.85 9.99
C ARG A 31 1.10 0.04 10.29
N ARG A 32 1.02 -1.22 9.85
CA ARG A 32 -0.06 -2.15 10.19
C ARG A 32 -0.05 -2.51 11.67
N TYR A 33 1.12 -2.89 12.19
CA TYR A 33 1.30 -3.27 13.59
C TYR A 33 0.99 -2.13 14.57
N HIS A 34 1.46 -0.91 14.27
CA HIS A 34 1.23 0.27 15.12
C HIS A 34 -0.10 1.00 14.80
N GLY A 35 -1.21 0.28 14.88
CA GLY A 35 -2.55 0.86 14.85
C GLY A 35 -3.08 1.20 13.44
N LEU A 36 -2.73 0.39 12.44
CA LEU A 36 -3.29 0.47 11.08
C LEU A 36 -3.21 1.87 10.45
N ARG A 37 -1.99 2.43 10.37
CA ARG A 37 -1.79 3.73 9.74
C ARG A 37 -2.03 3.66 8.22
N LYS A 38 -2.73 4.66 7.70
CA LYS A 38 -3.19 4.72 6.31
C LYS A 38 -2.03 4.54 5.31
N THR A 39 -2.15 3.54 4.46
CA THR A 39 -1.18 3.23 3.41
C THR A 39 -1.93 3.04 2.10
N ILE A 40 -1.56 3.81 1.07
CA ILE A 40 -2.17 3.72 -0.26
C ILE A 40 -1.17 3.08 -1.21
N VAL A 41 -1.46 1.84 -1.61
CA VAL A 41 -0.69 1.16 -2.66
C VAL A 41 -1.32 1.52 -4.01
N PRO A 42 -0.61 2.26 -4.88
CA PRO A 42 -1.15 2.64 -6.17
C PRO A 42 -1.22 1.46 -7.14
N ASP A 43 -2.34 1.29 -7.83
CA ASP A 43 -2.42 0.54 -9.08
C ASP A 43 -1.76 1.39 -10.17
N ARG A 44 -0.46 1.15 -10.36
CA ARG A 44 0.39 1.90 -11.29
C ARG A 44 -0.10 1.79 -12.72
N ARG A 45 -0.60 0.62 -13.14
CA ARG A 45 -1.10 0.44 -14.51
C ARG A 45 -2.33 1.29 -14.72
N LYS A 46 -3.26 1.26 -13.75
CA LYS A 46 -4.47 2.06 -13.84
C LYS A 46 -4.19 3.56 -13.77
N LEU A 47 -3.23 3.98 -12.94
CA LEU A 47 -2.79 5.37 -12.88
C LEU A 47 -2.23 5.87 -14.21
N VAL A 48 -1.39 5.08 -14.90
CA VAL A 48 -0.86 5.44 -16.22
C VAL A 48 -2.00 5.59 -17.24
N GLU A 49 -2.92 4.62 -17.32
CA GLU A 49 -4.10 4.71 -18.20
C GLU A 49 -4.92 5.97 -17.94
N LEU A 50 -5.18 6.31 -16.67
CA LEU A 50 -5.97 7.48 -16.30
C LEU A 50 -5.24 8.79 -16.59
N ILE A 51 -3.91 8.83 -16.41
CA ILE A 51 -3.08 9.99 -16.76
C ILE A 51 -3.11 10.21 -18.27
N ASP A 52 -3.02 9.15 -19.08
CA ASP A 52 -3.08 9.25 -20.54
C ASP A 52 -4.45 9.79 -21.00
N LEU A 53 -5.54 9.30 -20.42
CA LEU A 53 -6.91 9.78 -20.68
C LEU A 53 -7.14 11.22 -20.22
N TYR A 54 -6.45 11.67 -19.17
CA TYR A 54 -6.48 13.07 -18.76
C TYR A 54 -5.68 13.94 -19.75
N HIS A 55 -4.48 13.51 -20.14
CA HIS A 55 -3.61 14.27 -21.07
C HIS A 55 -4.20 14.41 -22.47
N ASN A 56 -4.89 13.40 -22.98
CA ASN A 56 -5.59 13.49 -24.27
C ASN A 56 -6.95 14.20 -24.19
N LYS A 57 -7.31 14.76 -23.02
CA LYS A 57 -8.55 15.48 -22.73
C LYS A 57 -9.83 14.63 -22.84
N THR A 58 -9.73 13.30 -22.77
CA THR A 58 -10.90 12.42 -22.67
C THR A 58 -11.56 12.53 -21.30
N LEU A 59 -10.77 12.74 -20.25
CA LEU A 59 -11.25 13.00 -18.89
C LEU A 59 -10.96 14.45 -18.49
N SER A 60 -11.95 15.10 -17.89
CA SER A 60 -11.74 16.33 -17.11
C SER A 60 -10.97 16.03 -15.82
N TRP A 61 -10.45 17.07 -15.17
CA TRP A 61 -9.78 16.92 -13.87
C TRP A 61 -10.70 16.29 -12.81
N ASP A 62 -11.97 16.72 -12.75
CA ASP A 62 -12.93 16.23 -11.77
C ASP A 62 -13.24 14.74 -11.97
N GLU A 63 -13.39 14.31 -13.23
CA GLU A 63 -13.58 12.90 -13.56
C GLU A 63 -12.32 12.07 -13.27
N PHE A 64 -11.14 12.58 -13.63
CA PHE A 64 -9.87 11.94 -13.33
C PHE A 64 -9.71 11.72 -11.82
N GLU A 65 -9.95 12.75 -10.99
CA GLU A 65 -9.84 12.67 -9.54
C GLU A 65 -10.78 11.60 -8.96
N VAL A 66 -12.04 11.60 -9.39
CA VAL A 66 -13.05 10.64 -8.92
C VAL A 66 -12.63 9.21 -9.27
N VAL A 67 -12.20 8.96 -10.51
CA VAL A 67 -11.82 7.61 -10.94
C VAL A 67 -10.54 7.14 -10.25
N VAL A 68 -9.54 8.02 -10.04
CA VAL A 68 -8.34 7.68 -9.26
C VAL A 68 -8.71 7.31 -7.82
N ARG A 69 -9.57 8.09 -7.15
CA ARG A 69 -10.03 7.78 -5.79
C ARG A 69 -10.77 6.44 -5.74
N LEU A 70 -11.67 6.18 -6.70
CA LEU A 70 -12.43 4.93 -6.79
C LEU A 70 -11.51 3.72 -7.02
N ALA A 71 -10.52 3.85 -7.89
CA ALA A 71 -9.55 2.77 -8.15
C ALA A 71 -8.76 2.36 -6.90
N HIS A 72 -8.55 3.30 -5.97
CA HIS A 72 -7.70 3.09 -4.79
C HIS A 72 -8.45 3.06 -3.45
N HIS A 73 -9.78 3.09 -3.44
CA HIS A 73 -10.57 3.20 -2.19
C HIS A 73 -10.36 2.04 -1.21
N LYS A 74 -10.03 0.83 -1.71
CA LYS A 74 -9.74 -0.36 -0.89
C LYS A 74 -8.27 -0.47 -0.47
N SER A 75 -7.38 0.30 -1.09
CA SER A 75 -5.95 0.32 -0.78
C SER A 75 -5.69 1.21 0.44
N LEU A 76 -6.21 0.84 1.61
CA LEU A 76 -6.03 1.61 2.86
C LEU A 76 -5.05 0.96 3.85
N GLY A 77 -4.51 -0.21 3.51
CA GLY A 77 -3.55 -0.91 4.37
C GLY A 77 -4.19 -1.77 5.46
N MET A 78 -5.46 -2.18 5.28
CA MET A 78 -6.17 -3.07 6.19
C MET A 78 -5.39 -4.38 6.45
N PRO A 79 -5.57 -5.00 7.64
CA PRO A 79 -5.06 -6.34 7.88
C PRO A 79 -5.59 -7.30 6.82
N SER A 80 -4.72 -8.14 6.28
CA SER A 80 -5.11 -9.23 5.40
C SER A 80 -4.29 -10.48 5.77
N PRO A 81 -4.79 -11.69 5.52
CA PRO A 81 -3.97 -12.89 5.62
C PRO A 81 -2.73 -12.76 4.72
N ARG A 82 -1.61 -13.35 5.14
CA ARG A 82 -0.41 -13.40 4.30
C ARG A 82 -0.67 -14.23 3.05
N LYS A 83 -0.18 -13.74 1.91
CA LYS A 83 -0.24 -14.50 0.65
C LYS A 83 0.84 -15.57 0.65
N VAL A 84 0.40 -16.82 0.56
CA VAL A 84 1.25 -17.99 0.28
C VAL A 84 1.26 -18.19 -1.23
N ILE A 85 2.45 -18.28 -1.83
CA ILE A 85 2.64 -18.54 -3.25
C ILE A 85 3.16 -19.98 -3.35
N LEU A 86 2.25 -20.90 -3.73
CA LEU A 86 2.62 -22.28 -4.03
C LEU A 86 3.79 -22.29 -5.03
N ASP A 87 4.74 -23.19 -4.78
CA ASP A 87 5.98 -23.37 -5.55
C ASP A 87 7.03 -22.25 -5.45
N LYS A 88 6.78 -21.18 -4.67
CA LYS A 88 7.73 -20.07 -4.48
C LYS A 88 7.81 -19.57 -3.03
N PRO A 89 8.31 -20.39 -2.09
CA PRO A 89 8.35 -20.05 -0.67
C PRO A 89 9.18 -18.80 -0.33
N LYS A 90 10.11 -18.39 -1.20
CA LYS A 90 10.91 -17.16 -1.02
C LYS A 90 10.23 -15.88 -1.51
N GLU A 91 9.16 -15.99 -2.31
CA GLU A 91 8.39 -14.85 -2.82
C GLU A 91 7.16 -14.54 -1.96
N GLU A 92 6.90 -15.37 -0.94
CA GLU A 92 5.81 -15.18 0.01
C GLU A 92 5.94 -13.87 0.79
N GLU A 93 4.80 -13.37 1.26
CA GLU A 93 4.80 -12.25 2.18
C GLU A 93 5.41 -12.73 3.51
N TYR A 94 6.52 -12.14 3.95
CA TYR A 94 7.15 -12.51 5.22
C TYR A 94 6.44 -11.84 6.41
N PHE A 95 6.63 -12.39 7.61
CA PHE A 95 5.99 -11.93 8.84
C PHE A 95 6.05 -10.40 9.04
N TYR A 96 7.22 -9.78 8.90
CA TYR A 96 7.39 -8.34 9.09
C TYR A 96 6.71 -7.46 8.04
N ALA A 97 6.31 -8.01 6.89
CA ALA A 97 5.52 -7.29 5.90
C ALA A 97 4.03 -7.24 6.28
N ASN A 98 3.57 -8.27 6.99
CA ASN A 98 2.17 -8.45 7.36
C ASN A 98 2.05 -9.35 8.62
N PRO A 99 2.20 -8.76 9.82
CA PRO A 99 2.16 -9.49 11.09
C PRO A 99 0.70 -9.70 11.55
N HIS A 100 -0.14 -10.23 10.65
CA HIS A 100 -1.58 -10.37 10.86
C HIS A 100 -1.94 -11.17 12.12
N GLU A 101 -1.15 -12.18 12.48
CA GLU A 101 -1.34 -13.02 13.68
C GLU A 101 -1.16 -12.23 14.98
N CYS A 102 -0.39 -11.13 14.95
CA CYS A 102 -0.27 -10.23 16.10
C CYS A 102 -1.45 -9.26 16.21
N LEU A 103 -2.25 -9.12 15.15
CA LEU A 103 -3.41 -8.23 15.10
C LEU A 103 -4.70 -8.94 15.56
N SER A 104 -4.74 -10.28 15.54
CA SER A 104 -5.91 -11.08 15.93
C SER A 104 -6.24 -11.09 17.43
N GLU A 105 -5.42 -10.46 18.27
CA GLU A 105 -5.69 -10.29 19.71
C GLU A 105 -6.27 -8.92 20.08
N ALA A 106 -6.47 -8.01 19.12
CA ALA A 106 -7.30 -6.82 19.34
C ALA A 106 -8.79 -7.21 19.35
N LYS A 107 -9.17 -8.01 20.35
CA LYS A 107 -10.57 -8.21 20.73
C LYS A 107 -11.18 -6.84 21.01
N LEU A 108 -12.25 -6.54 20.29
CA LEU A 108 -13.31 -5.62 20.71
C LEU A 108 -13.76 -5.92 22.14
#